data_AF-A0A257QMI8-F1
#
_entry.id   AF-A0A257QMI8-F1
#
_cell.length_a   1.000
_cell.length_b   1.000
_cell.length_c   1.000
_cell.angle_alpha   90.00
_cell.angle_beta   90.00
_cell.angle_gamma   90.00
#
_symmetry.space_group_name_H-M   'P 1'
#
loop_
_entity.id
_entity.type
_entity.pdbx_description
1 polymer ?
#
loop_
_entity_poly.entity_id
_entity_poly.type
_entity_poly.pdbx_seq_one_letter_code
_entity_poly.pdbx_strand_id
1 'polypeptide(L)'
;MTPAGQLAAAIDLLADIEADARPADAVANSFFRNRRFIGAGDRREVSTLVWGVLRARRHLGWWLEKFGAEPTPRLLLGAQAIFTGMTVNKIALAFTAGRYGPPPLTELETIVLEKFAGHTLEHPNMPDAVKYEVPDWIMPRLEAQFGPALKAEMDALAQPAPLDLRVNALKATRDQA
;
A
#
# COMPACT_ATOMS: atom_id res chain seq x y z
N MET A 1 -7.47 -18.20 -4.44
CA MET A 1 -8.43 -17.13 -4.84
C MET A 1 -8.14 -16.77 -6.28
N THR A 2 -9.08 -16.21 -7.05
CA THR A 2 -8.75 -15.65 -8.37
C THR A 2 -8.02 -14.31 -8.20
N PRO A 3 -7.20 -13.86 -9.17
CA PRO A 3 -6.57 -12.54 -9.11
C PRO A 3 -7.58 -11.40 -8.86
N ALA A 4 -8.76 -11.47 -9.49
CA ALA A 4 -9.84 -10.52 -9.24
C ALA A 4 -10.33 -10.54 -7.78
N GLY A 5 -10.44 -11.72 -7.16
CA GLY A 5 -10.78 -11.84 -5.74
C GLY A 5 -9.70 -11.29 -4.80
N GLN A 6 -8.43 -11.40 -5.18
CA GLN A 6 -7.31 -10.82 -4.41
C GLN A 6 -7.38 -9.28 -4.43
N LEU A 7 -7.73 -8.67 -5.57
CA LEU A 7 -7.96 -7.23 -5.67
C LEU A 7 -9.13 -6.78 -4.80
N ALA A 8 -10.26 -7.49 -4.86
CA ALA A 8 -11.42 -7.19 -4.00
C ALA A 8 -11.05 -7.26 -2.52
N ALA A 9 -10.34 -8.32 -2.11
CA ALA A 9 -9.89 -8.48 -0.73
C ALA A 9 -8.90 -7.39 -0.30
N ALA A 10 -8.02 -6.92 -1.19
CA ALA A 10 -7.10 -5.81 -0.92
C ALA A 10 -7.86 -4.48 -0.73
N ILE A 11 -8.86 -4.21 -1.56
CA ILE A 11 -9.74 -3.03 -1.43
C ILE A 11 -10.47 -3.06 -0.08
N ASP A 12 -11.09 -4.19 0.26
CA ASP A 12 -11.79 -4.37 1.54
C ASP A 12 -10.85 -4.18 2.73
N LEU A 13 -9.64 -4.77 2.68
CA LEU A 13 -8.68 -4.66 3.76
C LEU A 13 -8.15 -3.22 3.93
N LEU A 14 -7.93 -2.50 2.84
CA LEU A 14 -7.56 -1.07 2.89
C LEU A 14 -8.68 -0.24 3.55
N ALA A 15 -9.94 -0.50 3.20
CA ALA A 15 -11.08 0.16 3.83
C ALA A 15 -11.19 -0.16 5.32
N ASP A 16 -11.00 -1.43 5.71
CA ASP A 16 -11.00 -1.85 7.11
C ASP A 16 -9.87 -1.17 7.92
N ILE A 17 -8.68 -1.00 7.32
CA ILE A 17 -7.55 -0.30 7.96
C ILE A 17 -7.85 1.19 8.14
N GLU A 18 -8.49 1.84 7.16
CA GLU A 18 -8.85 3.25 7.26
C GLU A 18 -9.93 3.53 8.32
N ALA A 19 -10.85 2.58 8.53
CA ALA A 19 -11.96 2.72 9.46
C ALA A 19 -11.62 2.31 10.91
N ASP A 20 -10.47 1.67 11.14
CA ASP A 20 -10.10 1.08 12.42
C ASP A 20 -8.90 1.83 13.05
N ALA A 21 -8.98 2.11 14.35
CA ALA A 21 -7.92 2.80 15.08
C ALA A 21 -6.73 1.89 15.44
N ARG A 22 -6.87 0.57 15.29
CA ARG A 22 -5.80 -0.39 15.56
C ARG A 22 -4.70 -0.31 14.50
N PRO A 23 -3.48 -0.74 14.83
CA PRO A 23 -2.42 -0.91 13.85
C PRO A 23 -2.84 -1.79 12.65
N ALA A 24 -2.39 -1.40 11.45
CA ALA A 24 -2.76 -2.04 10.19
C ALA A 24 -2.48 -3.56 10.17
N ASP A 25 -1.41 -4.01 10.82
CA ASP A 25 -1.04 -5.42 10.95
C ASP A 25 -2.03 -6.21 11.83
N ALA A 26 -2.54 -5.60 12.91
CA ALA A 26 -3.57 -6.19 13.76
C ALA A 26 -4.91 -6.33 13.00
N VAL A 27 -5.27 -5.32 12.22
CA VAL A 27 -6.46 -5.35 11.34
C VAL A 27 -6.32 -6.44 10.28
N ALA A 28 -5.18 -6.49 9.57
CA ALA A 28 -4.89 -7.52 8.57
C ALA A 28 -4.91 -8.93 9.16
N ASN A 29 -4.36 -9.13 10.36
CA ASN A 29 -4.39 -10.42 11.05
C ASN A 29 -5.84 -10.85 11.35
N SER A 30 -6.66 -9.94 11.86
CA SER A 30 -8.09 -10.18 12.08
C SER A 30 -8.82 -10.50 10.77
N PHE A 31 -8.56 -9.71 9.72
CA PHE A 31 -9.14 -9.85 8.39
C PHE A 31 -8.90 -11.25 7.81
N PHE A 32 -7.67 -11.76 7.90
CA PHE A 32 -7.30 -13.06 7.35
C PHE A 32 -7.78 -14.24 8.22
N ARG A 33 -7.82 -14.09 9.55
CA ARG A 33 -8.36 -15.14 10.44
C ARG A 33 -9.84 -15.41 10.20
N ASN A 34 -10.62 -14.35 9.94
CA ASN A 34 -12.06 -14.46 9.74
C ASN A 34 -12.45 -15.02 8.37
N ARG A 35 -11.51 -15.08 7.41
CA ARG A 35 -11.76 -15.56 6.03
C ARG A 35 -11.14 -16.95 5.80
N ARG A 36 -11.92 -18.00 6.09
CA ARG A 36 -11.47 -19.41 5.97
C ARG A 36 -10.98 -19.82 4.57
N PHE A 37 -11.49 -19.18 3.51
CA PHE A 37 -11.18 -19.55 2.12
C PHE A 37 -9.97 -18.84 1.52
N ILE A 38 -9.26 -17.99 2.29
CA ILE A 38 -8.04 -17.32 1.83
C ILE A 38 -6.80 -18.15 2.19
N GLY A 39 -6.22 -18.79 1.17
CA GLY A 39 -5.03 -19.63 1.32
C GLY A 39 -3.77 -18.81 1.59
N ALA A 40 -2.67 -19.48 1.97
CA ALA A 40 -1.41 -18.79 2.29
C ALA A 40 -0.84 -17.95 1.13
N GLY A 41 -0.97 -18.43 -0.12
CA GLY A 41 -0.58 -17.67 -1.31
C GLY A 41 -1.43 -16.42 -1.49
N ASP A 42 -2.75 -16.54 -1.37
CA ASP A 42 -3.65 -15.39 -1.49
C ASP A 42 -3.41 -14.33 -0.40
N ARG A 43 -3.14 -14.76 0.84
CA ARG A 43 -2.78 -13.85 1.94
C ARG A 43 -1.52 -13.07 1.62
N ARG A 44 -0.52 -13.73 1.02
CA ARG A 44 0.72 -13.08 0.59
C ARG A 44 0.44 -12.03 -0.46
N GLU A 45 -0.30 -12.38 -1.52
CA GLU A 45 -0.62 -11.43 -2.60
C GLU A 45 -1.43 -10.23 -2.10
N VAL A 46 -2.49 -10.47 -1.31
CA VAL A 46 -3.29 -9.38 -0.72
C VAL A 46 -2.44 -8.50 0.19
N SER A 47 -1.56 -9.08 1.00
CA SER A 47 -0.64 -8.31 1.84
C SER A 47 0.33 -7.48 1.01
N THR A 48 0.91 -8.04 -0.05
CA THR A 48 1.81 -7.32 -0.96
C THR A 48 1.14 -6.07 -1.53
N LEU A 49 -0.11 -6.21 -2.00
CA LEU A 49 -0.89 -5.10 -2.54
C LEU A 49 -1.16 -4.03 -1.47
N VAL A 50 -1.70 -4.44 -0.32
CA VAL A 50 -2.07 -3.52 0.78
C VAL A 50 -0.85 -2.78 1.32
N TRP A 51 0.25 -3.48 1.63
CA TRP A 51 1.46 -2.83 2.13
C TRP A 51 2.16 -1.97 1.07
N GLY A 52 2.04 -2.33 -0.20
CA GLY A 52 2.48 -1.49 -1.32
C GLY A 52 1.76 -0.15 -1.34
N VAL A 53 0.42 -0.16 -1.17
CA VAL A 53 -0.39 1.05 -1.06
C VAL A 53 -0.04 1.85 0.20
N LEU A 54 0.04 1.19 1.37
CA LEU A 54 0.32 1.88 2.64
C LEU A 54 1.68 2.56 2.65
N ARG A 55 2.71 1.95 2.03
CA ARG A 55 4.05 2.56 1.91
C ARG A 55 4.13 3.72 0.94
N ALA A 56 3.18 3.84 0.00
CA ALA A 56 3.14 4.92 -0.98
C ALA A 56 1.94 5.86 -0.76
N ARG A 57 1.31 5.81 0.42
CA ARG A 57 -0.02 6.38 0.65
C ARG A 57 -0.02 7.90 0.46
N ARG A 58 1.00 8.60 0.95
CA ARG A 58 1.09 10.06 0.84
C ARG A 58 1.42 10.49 -0.58
N HIS A 59 2.33 9.79 -1.26
CA HIS A 59 2.60 10.05 -2.69
C HIS A 59 1.34 9.89 -3.53
N LEU A 60 0.63 8.78 -3.34
CA LEU A 60 -0.61 8.48 -4.07
C LEU A 60 -1.70 9.50 -3.74
N GLY A 61 -1.87 9.84 -2.46
CA GLY A 61 -2.83 10.85 -2.01
C GLY A 61 -2.57 12.23 -2.62
N TRP A 62 -1.31 12.68 -2.66
CA TRP A 62 -0.92 13.94 -3.28
C TRP A 62 -1.25 13.98 -4.78
N TRP A 63 -0.99 12.89 -5.49
CA TRP A 63 -1.34 12.79 -6.92
C TRP A 63 -2.86 12.80 -7.14
N LEU A 64 -3.61 12.06 -6.32
CA LEU A 64 -5.08 12.02 -6.41
C LEU A 64 -5.68 13.40 -6.15
N GLU A 65 -5.20 14.11 -5.12
CA GLU A 65 -5.60 15.49 -4.84
C GLU A 65 -5.31 16.41 -6.03
N LYS A 66 -4.11 16.35 -6.60
CA LYS A 66 -3.72 17.13 -7.78
C LYS A 66 -4.59 16.82 -9.02
N PHE A 67 -5.11 15.61 -9.11
CA PHE A 67 -6.02 15.18 -10.18
C PHE A 67 -7.50 15.45 -9.88
N GLY A 68 -7.81 16.03 -8.72
CA GLY A 68 -9.17 16.35 -8.27
C GLY A 68 -9.97 15.14 -7.82
N ALA A 69 -9.30 14.14 -7.23
CA ALA A 69 -9.91 12.89 -6.79
C ALA A 69 -9.60 12.61 -5.31
N GLU A 70 -10.59 12.06 -4.60
CA GLU A 70 -10.43 11.60 -3.22
C GLU A 70 -9.66 10.26 -3.16
N PRO A 71 -8.78 10.05 -2.16
CA PRO A 71 -7.96 8.86 -2.03
C PRO A 71 -8.76 7.65 -1.51
N THR A 72 -9.63 7.10 -2.35
CA THR A 72 -10.38 5.88 -2.01
C THR A 72 -9.47 4.64 -2.09
N PRO A 73 -9.73 3.57 -1.32
CA PRO A 73 -9.00 2.31 -1.42
C PRO A 73 -8.83 1.76 -2.84
N ARG A 74 -9.86 1.93 -3.68
CA ARG A 74 -9.85 1.51 -5.09
C ARG A 74 -8.89 2.33 -5.94
N LEU A 75 -8.95 3.65 -5.83
CA LEU A 75 -8.07 4.56 -6.56
C LEU A 75 -6.63 4.45 -6.09
N LEU A 76 -6.40 4.30 -4.79
CA LEU A 76 -5.07 4.07 -4.23
C LEU A 76 -4.45 2.78 -4.77
N LEU A 77 -5.21 1.68 -4.79
CA LEU A 77 -4.74 0.40 -5.34
C LEU A 77 -4.46 0.50 -6.85
N GLY A 78 -5.36 1.13 -7.61
CA GLY A 78 -5.18 1.34 -9.05
C GLY A 78 -3.97 2.21 -9.38
N ALA A 79 -3.79 3.33 -8.68
CA ALA A 79 -2.68 4.24 -8.87
C ALA A 79 -1.33 3.58 -8.49
N GLN A 80 -1.29 2.82 -7.40
CA GLN A 80 -0.11 2.03 -7.01
C GLN A 80 0.26 1.02 -8.11
N ALA A 81 -0.74 0.33 -8.67
CA ALA A 81 -0.52 -0.64 -9.74
C ALA A 81 0.11 0.01 -10.99
N ILE A 82 -0.28 1.24 -11.33
CA ILE A 82 0.30 2.00 -12.45
C ILE A 82 1.79 2.24 -12.24
N PHE A 83 2.19 2.71 -11.06
CA PHE A 83 3.60 2.95 -10.76
C PHE A 83 4.44 1.65 -10.68
N THR A 84 3.80 0.50 -10.47
CA THR A 84 4.44 -0.82 -10.60
C THR A 84 4.40 -1.41 -12.01
N GLY A 85 3.96 -0.65 -13.01
CA GLY A 85 4.04 -1.01 -14.43
C GLY A 85 2.74 -1.58 -15.04
N MET A 86 1.60 -1.49 -14.35
CA MET A 86 0.30 -1.83 -14.96
C MET A 86 -0.25 -0.67 -15.79
N THR A 87 -0.95 -0.99 -16.87
CA THR A 87 -1.71 0.01 -17.65
C THR A 87 -3.14 0.09 -17.13
N VAL A 88 -3.82 1.21 -17.36
CA VAL A 88 -5.24 1.38 -17.01
C VAL A 88 -6.10 0.27 -17.62
N ASN A 89 -5.84 -0.12 -18.88
CA ASN A 89 -6.53 -1.23 -19.53
C ASN A 89 -6.35 -2.57 -18.81
N LYS A 90 -5.14 -2.87 -18.30
CA LYS A 90 -4.89 -4.09 -17.52
C LYS A 90 -5.61 -4.04 -16.17
N ILE A 91 -5.68 -2.88 -15.53
CA ILE A 91 -6.39 -2.69 -14.26
C ILE A 91 -7.90 -2.87 -14.48
N ALA A 92 -8.47 -2.21 -15.50
CA ALA A 92 -9.87 -2.35 -15.88
C ALA A 92 -10.24 -3.82 -16.15
N LEU A 93 -9.40 -4.52 -16.93
CA LEU A 93 -9.59 -5.94 -17.19
C LEU A 93 -9.55 -6.76 -15.88
N ALA A 94 -8.58 -6.50 -15.00
CA ALA A 94 -8.45 -7.22 -13.74
C ALA A 94 -9.65 -7.02 -12.80
N PHE A 95 -10.29 -5.84 -12.82
CA PHE A 95 -11.51 -5.57 -12.05
C PHE A 95 -12.69 -6.38 -12.58
N THR A 96 -12.76 -6.60 -13.90
CA THR A 96 -13.83 -7.41 -14.53
C THR A 96 -13.55 -8.92 -14.57
N ALA A 97 -12.35 -9.38 -14.22
CA ALA A 97 -11.85 -10.74 -14.49
C ALA A 97 -12.42 -11.86 -13.57
N GLY A 98 -13.59 -11.70 -12.97
CA GLY A 98 -14.21 -12.80 -12.24
C GLY A 98 -15.41 -12.42 -11.39
N ARG A 99 -16.19 -13.45 -11.04
CA ARG A 99 -17.43 -13.33 -10.23
C ARG A 99 -17.23 -12.67 -8.86
N TYR A 100 -16.06 -12.85 -8.26
CA TYR A 100 -15.72 -12.32 -6.93
C TYR A 100 -14.73 -11.14 -7.00
N GLY A 101 -14.62 -10.51 -8.18
CA GLY A 101 -13.83 -9.30 -8.36
C GLY A 101 -14.53 -8.05 -7.85
N PRO A 102 -13.80 -6.92 -7.75
CA PRO A 102 -14.43 -5.63 -7.52
C PRO A 102 -15.35 -5.26 -8.71
N PRO A 103 -16.32 -4.35 -8.53
CA PRO A 103 -17.10 -3.85 -9.66
C PRO A 103 -16.18 -3.16 -10.68
N PRO A 104 -16.58 -3.12 -11.97
CA PRO A 104 -15.83 -2.43 -13.02
C PRO A 104 -15.44 -1.00 -12.63
N LEU A 105 -14.34 -0.50 -13.17
CA LEU A 105 -13.98 0.90 -12.98
C LEU A 105 -15.08 1.80 -13.54
N THR A 106 -15.40 2.86 -12.80
CA THR A 106 -16.25 3.92 -13.32
C THR A 106 -15.50 4.74 -14.38
N GLU A 107 -16.23 5.51 -15.19
CA GLU A 107 -15.64 6.43 -16.15
C GLU A 107 -14.73 7.46 -15.45
N LEU A 108 -15.17 7.99 -14.31
CA LEU A 108 -14.37 8.93 -13.51
C LEU A 108 -13.09 8.28 -12.96
N GLU A 109 -13.17 7.06 -12.42
CA GLU A 109 -11.99 6.32 -11.96
C GLU A 109 -11.01 6.09 -13.11
N THR A 110 -11.51 5.75 -14.30
CA THR A 110 -10.69 5.53 -15.49
C THR A 110 -9.95 6.80 -15.91
N ILE A 111 -10.66 7.93 -16.02
CA ILE A 111 -10.09 9.24 -16.36
C ILE A 111 -9.01 9.65 -15.34
N VAL A 112 -9.27 9.44 -14.04
CA VAL A 112 -8.30 9.76 -12.99
C VAL A 112 -7.05 8.90 -13.12
N LEU A 113 -7.21 7.58 -13.30
CA LEU A 113 -6.09 6.65 -13.44
C LEU A 113 -5.26 6.91 -14.71
N GLU A 114 -5.87 7.34 -15.81
CA GLU A 114 -5.16 7.73 -17.03
C GLU A 114 -4.21 8.92 -16.82
N LYS A 115 -4.55 9.85 -15.92
CA LYS A 115 -3.69 10.99 -15.60
C LYS A 115 -2.37 10.57 -14.92
N PHE A 116 -2.30 9.39 -14.30
CA PHE A 116 -1.05 8.86 -13.73
C PHE A 116 -0.06 8.42 -14.80
N ALA A 117 -0.51 8.10 -16.02
CA ALA A 117 0.35 7.61 -17.08
C ALA A 117 1.42 8.65 -17.44
N GLY A 118 2.68 8.22 -17.47
CA GLY A 118 3.82 9.10 -17.80
C GLY A 118 4.38 9.91 -16.62
N HIS A 119 3.80 9.79 -15.43
CA HIS A 119 4.39 10.34 -14.21
C HIS A 119 5.23 9.30 -13.46
N THR A 120 6.16 9.80 -12.65
CA THR A 120 6.87 9.04 -11.63
C THR A 120 6.16 9.16 -10.29
N LEU A 121 6.39 8.19 -9.40
CA LEU A 121 5.80 8.20 -8.06
C LEU A 121 6.14 9.50 -7.31
N GLU A 122 7.43 9.88 -7.30
CA GLU A 122 7.90 11.14 -6.75
C GLU A 122 7.82 12.28 -7.77
N HIS A 123 7.40 13.47 -7.34
CA HIS A 123 7.34 14.69 -8.14
C HIS A 123 8.12 15.83 -7.45
N PRO A 124 8.87 16.68 -8.19
CA PRO A 124 9.70 17.74 -7.60
C PRO A 124 8.96 18.69 -6.64
N ASN A 125 7.71 19.02 -6.96
CA ASN A 125 6.85 19.91 -6.17
C ASN A 125 6.17 19.23 -4.96
N MET A 126 6.43 17.95 -4.68
CA MET A 126 5.92 17.33 -3.45
C MET A 126 6.59 17.96 -2.23
N PRO A 127 5.83 18.31 -1.18
CA PRO A 127 6.41 18.66 0.12
C PRO A 127 7.25 17.51 0.68
N ASP A 128 8.27 17.82 1.46
CA ASP A 128 9.20 16.79 1.96
C ASP A 128 8.51 15.77 2.87
N ALA A 129 7.52 16.18 3.66
CA ALA A 129 6.68 15.26 4.43
C ALA A 129 5.95 14.22 3.54
N VAL A 130 5.53 14.61 2.34
CA VAL A 130 4.93 13.70 1.35
C VAL A 130 5.99 12.77 0.77
N LYS A 131 7.15 13.31 0.36
CA LYS A 131 8.27 12.52 -0.18
C LYS A 131 8.78 11.47 0.80
N TYR A 132 8.75 11.77 2.09
CA TYR A 132 9.20 10.86 3.14
C TYR A 132 8.08 10.00 3.73
N GLU A 133 6.85 10.05 3.19
CA GLU A 133 5.73 9.22 3.64
C GLU A 133 5.40 9.40 5.14
N VAL A 134 5.59 10.62 5.66
CA VAL A 134 5.34 10.96 7.06
C VAL A 134 4.26 12.04 7.23
N PRO A 135 3.53 12.07 8.36
CA PRO A 135 2.64 13.18 8.68
C PRO A 135 3.38 14.52 8.75
N ASP A 136 2.76 15.60 8.29
CA ASP A 136 3.38 16.94 8.22
C ASP A 136 3.90 17.41 9.58
N TRP A 137 3.19 17.08 10.66
CA TRP A 137 3.54 17.51 12.02
C TRP A 137 4.85 16.91 12.55
N ILE A 138 5.30 15.78 12.03
CA ILE A 138 6.52 15.11 12.52
C ILE A 138 7.76 15.59 11.76
N MET A 139 7.59 16.18 10.58
CA MET A 139 8.68 16.60 9.71
C MET A 139 9.70 17.51 10.40
N PRO A 140 9.30 18.58 11.14
CA PRO A 140 10.27 19.44 11.83
C PRO A 140 11.06 18.71 12.93
N ARG A 141 10.49 17.65 13.51
CA ARG A 141 11.16 16.84 14.54
C ARG A 141 12.19 15.92 13.91
N LEU A 142 11.87 15.32 12.77
CA LEU A 142 12.78 14.48 12.00
C LEU A 142 13.95 15.30 11.45
N GLU A 143 13.70 16.51 10.94
CA GLU A 143 14.74 17.45 10.52
C GLU A 143 15.68 17.81 11.67
N ALA A 144 15.13 18.16 12.84
CA ALA A 144 15.94 18.49 14.01
C ALA A 144 16.77 17.30 14.53
N GLN A 145 16.24 16.07 14.42
CA GLN A 145 16.90 14.87 14.91
C GLN A 145 17.99 14.36 13.97
N PHE A 146 17.72 14.31 12.67
CA PHE A 146 18.59 13.65 11.68
C PHE A 146 19.42 14.63 10.84
N GLY A 147 19.01 15.90 10.73
CA GLY A 147 19.73 16.92 9.97
C GLY A 147 20.13 16.43 8.57
N PRO A 148 21.42 16.47 8.19
CA PRO A 148 21.89 15.99 6.88
C PRO A 148 21.61 14.50 6.59
N ALA A 149 21.43 13.66 7.62
CA ALA A 149 21.16 12.23 7.46
C ALA A 149 19.67 11.92 7.18
N LEU A 150 18.78 12.91 7.30
CA LEU A 150 17.34 12.75 7.19
C LEU A 150 16.92 11.93 5.96
N LYS A 151 17.44 12.28 4.78
CA LYS A 151 17.09 11.58 3.55
C LYS A 151 17.44 10.09 3.64
N ALA A 152 18.64 9.75 4.10
CA ALA A 152 19.09 8.37 4.19
C ALA A 152 18.23 7.55 5.15
N GLU A 153 17.86 8.14 6.30
CA GLU A 153 17.00 7.48 7.30
C GLU A 153 15.57 7.27 6.76
N MET A 154 15.00 8.25 6.07
CA MET A 154 13.67 8.13 5.48
C MET A 154 13.65 7.15 4.30
N ASP A 155 14.68 7.16 3.45
CA ASP A 155 14.84 6.18 2.37
C ASP A 155 14.90 4.74 2.92
N ALA A 156 15.60 4.54 4.05
CA ALA A 156 15.69 3.25 4.72
C ALA A 156 14.35 2.81 5.34
N LEU A 157 13.63 3.74 5.99
CA LEU A 157 12.31 3.48 6.56
C LEU A 157 11.26 3.11 5.51
N ALA A 158 11.38 3.63 4.29
CA ALA A 158 10.47 3.34 3.18
C ALA A 158 10.64 1.91 2.60
N GLN A 159 11.74 1.21 2.91
CA GLN A 159 11.98 -0.14 2.40
C GLN A 159 11.14 -1.20 3.12
N PRO A 160 10.85 -2.35 2.46
CA PRO A 160 10.29 -3.50 3.15
C PRO A 160 11.17 -3.93 4.33
N ALA A 161 10.58 -4.02 5.52
CA ALA A 161 11.30 -4.47 6.72
C ALA A 161 11.76 -5.93 6.57
N PRO A 162 12.98 -6.28 7.04
CA PRO A 162 13.42 -7.66 7.11
C PRO A 162 12.64 -8.45 8.15
N LEU A 163 12.66 -9.78 8.03
CA LEU A 163 12.12 -10.67 9.07
C LEU A 163 13.20 -10.95 10.10
N ASP A 164 13.12 -10.28 11.24
CA ASP A 164 14.01 -10.51 12.37
C ASP A 164 13.39 -11.52 13.34
N LEU A 165 14.08 -12.65 13.54
CA LEU A 165 13.68 -13.69 14.48
C LEU A 165 14.67 -13.74 15.65
N ARG A 166 14.14 -13.91 16.87
CA ARG A 166 14.95 -14.12 18.07
C ARG A 166 14.74 -15.52 18.62
N VAL A 167 15.82 -16.29 18.69
CA VAL A 167 15.81 -17.63 19.29
C VAL A 167 15.65 -17.53 20.80
N ASN A 168 14.76 -18.35 21.35
CA ASN A 168 14.66 -18.51 22.80
C ASN A 168 15.80 -19.43 23.28
N ALA A 169 16.86 -18.81 23.82
CA ALA A 169 18.07 -19.50 24.27
C ALA A 169 17.83 -20.53 25.41
N LEU A 170 16.67 -20.48 26.10
CA LEU A 170 16.29 -21.53 27.06
C LEU A 170 15.86 -22.84 26.39
N LYS A 171 15.58 -22.83 25.08
CA LYS A 171 15.04 -23.97 24.32
C LYS A 171 15.97 -24.48 23.22
N ALA A 172 16.72 -23.60 22.58
CA ALA A 172 17.60 -23.95 21.46
C ALA A 172 18.73 -22.92 21.29
N THR A 173 19.81 -23.30 20.62
CA THR A 173 20.81 -22.36 20.11
C THR A 173 20.37 -21.78 18.76
N ARG A 174 21.03 -20.71 18.30
CA ARG A 174 20.76 -20.10 17.00
C ARG A 174 20.87 -21.09 15.85
N ASP A 175 21.90 -21.92 15.85
CA ASP A 175 22.19 -22.82 14.72
C ASP A 175 21.24 -24.03 14.68
N GLN A 176 20.42 -24.24 15.74
CA GLN A 176 19.44 -25.31 15.83
C GLN A 176 18.02 -24.92 15.40
N ALA A 177 17.73 -23.61 15.28
CA ALA A 177 16.41 -23.05 14.98
C ALA A 177 16.26 -22.69 13.51
#